data_AF-A0A7V1ZIK8-F1
#
_entry.id   AF-A0A7V1ZIK8-F1
#
_cell.length_a   1.000
_cell.length_b   1.000
_cell.length_c   1.000
_cell.angle_alpha   90.00
_cell.angle_beta   90.00
_cell.angle_gamma   90.00
#
_symmetry.space_group_name_H-M   'P 1'
#
loop_
_entity.id
_entity.type
_entity.pdbx_description
1 polymer ?
#
loop_
_entity_poly.entity_id
_entity_poly.type
_entity_poly.pdbx_seq_one_letter_code
_entity_poly.pdbx_strand_id
1 'polypeptide(L)'
;SQELLERAAAAVVFSLDEQTLASTFGRRGFRVGLLATGMLGEVVYLAAGEVGLRACGVGAFADNELSALLELPEGTSPVYLVALGKE
;
A
#
# COMPACT_ATOMS: atom_id res chain seq x y z
N SER A 1 5.69 15.23 2.90
CA SER A 1 5.70 15.33 4.37
C SER A 1 4.56 14.48 4.92
N GLN A 2 4.60 14.08 6.20
CA GLN A 2 3.49 13.34 6.81
C GLN A 2 2.17 14.14 6.83
N GLU A 3 2.24 15.47 6.70
CA GLU A 3 1.08 16.38 6.53
C GLU A 3 0.15 15.99 5.37
N LEU A 4 0.66 15.33 4.34
CA LEU A 4 -0.15 14.78 3.24
C LEU A 4 -1.17 13.76 3.76
N LEU A 5 -0.76 12.88 4.69
CA LEU A 5 -1.64 11.86 5.24
C LEU A 5 -2.67 12.44 6.20
N GLU A 6 -2.32 13.49 6.94
CA GLU A 6 -3.26 14.19 7.82
C GLU A 6 -4.43 14.83 7.06
N ARG A 7 -4.18 15.27 5.83
CA ARG A 7 -5.19 15.89 4.95
C ARG A 7 -5.86 14.89 4.00
N ALA A 8 -5.41 13.65 3.97
CA ALA A 8 -5.99 12.63 3.11
C ALA A 8 -7.41 12.30 3.59
N ALA A 9 -8.34 12.19 2.64
CA ALA A 9 -9.70 11.73 2.91
C ALA A 9 -9.74 10.21 3.13
N ALA A 10 -8.83 9.48 2.48
CA ALA A 10 -8.66 8.03 2.63
C ALA A 10 -7.22 7.61 2.31
N ALA A 11 -6.83 6.41 2.75
CA ALA A 11 -5.59 5.76 2.34
C ALA A 11 -5.87 4.30 1.98
N VAL A 12 -5.39 3.88 0.82
CA VAL A 12 -5.42 2.47 0.40
C VAL A 12 -4.07 1.86 0.75
N VAL A 13 -4.06 0.87 1.64
CA VAL A 13 -2.83 0.21 2.10
C VAL A 13 -2.72 -1.15 1.41
N PHE A 14 -1.54 -1.42 0.86
CA PHE A 14 -1.20 -2.69 0.24
C PHE A 14 -0.26 -3.46 1.17
N SER A 15 -0.62 -4.70 1.45
CA SER A 15 0.16 -5.60 2.28
C SER A 15 0.45 -6.92 1.55
N LEU A 16 1.52 -7.58 1.96
CA LEU A 16 1.96 -8.85 1.40
C LEU A 16 1.98 -9.91 2.48
N ASP A 17 1.37 -11.06 2.21
CA ASP A 17 1.63 -12.29 2.95
C ASP A 17 2.93 -12.91 2.42
N GLU A 18 4.00 -12.73 3.20
CA GLU A 18 5.34 -13.17 2.81
C GLU A 18 5.46 -14.69 2.71
N GLN A 19 4.73 -15.43 3.56
CA GLN A 19 4.77 -16.89 3.56
C GLN A 19 4.07 -17.44 2.31
N THR A 20 2.89 -16.92 1.97
CA THR A 20 2.17 -17.30 0.76
C THR A 20 2.99 -16.98 -0.49
N LEU A 21 3.61 -15.80 -0.56
CA LEU A 21 4.47 -15.43 -1.68
C LEU A 21 5.72 -16.32 -1.78
N ALA A 22 6.36 -16.63 -0.67
CA ALA A 22 7.53 -17.50 -0.64
C ALA A 22 7.17 -18.93 -1.06
N SER A 23 6.03 -19.45 -0.63
CA SER A 23 5.55 -20.79 -1.00
C SER A 23 5.23 -20.89 -2.50
N THR A 24 4.71 -19.82 -3.10
CA THR A 24 4.25 -19.79 -4.49
C THR A 24 5.37 -19.48 -5.49
N PHE A 25 6.20 -18.48 -5.17
CA PHE A 25 7.19 -17.90 -6.10
C PHE A 25 8.64 -18.07 -5.62
N GLY A 26 8.85 -18.82 -4.54
CA GLY A 26 10.15 -19.07 -3.94
C GLY A 26 10.85 -17.78 -3.51
N ARG A 27 12.18 -17.75 -3.67
CA ARG A 27 13.04 -16.60 -3.29
C ARG A 27 12.70 -15.28 -4.02
N ARG A 28 11.89 -15.34 -5.08
CA ARG A 28 11.47 -14.14 -5.83
C ARG A 28 10.12 -13.60 -5.38
N GLY A 29 9.38 -14.31 -4.53
CA GLY A 29 8.02 -13.96 -4.15
C GLY A 29 7.87 -12.55 -3.61
N PHE A 30 8.77 -12.11 -2.74
CA PHE A 30 8.73 -10.74 -2.22
C PHE A 30 8.84 -9.69 -3.34
N ARG A 31 9.77 -9.85 -4.29
CA ARG A 31 9.89 -8.93 -5.44
C ARG A 31 8.68 -8.96 -6.35
N VAL A 32 8.09 -10.13 -6.57
CA VAL A 32 6.84 -10.27 -7.35
C VAL A 32 5.70 -9.54 -6.65
N GLY A 33 5.58 -9.69 -5.33
CA GLY A 33 4.61 -8.97 -4.52
C GLY A 33 4.77 -7.46 -4.63
N LEU A 34 6.00 -6.93 -4.48
CA LEU A 34 6.26 -5.49 -4.62
C LEU A 34 5.90 -4.94 -6.00
N LEU A 35 6.18 -5.69 -7.08
CA LEU A 35 5.77 -5.29 -8.43
C LEU A 35 4.25 -5.30 -8.58
N ALA A 36 3.58 -6.30 -8.03
CA ALA A 36 2.11 -6.39 -8.06
C ALA A 36 1.47 -5.21 -7.29
N THR A 37 1.97 -4.87 -6.11
CA THR A 37 1.45 -3.73 -5.33
C THR A 37 1.69 -2.40 -6.03
N GLY A 38 2.83 -2.24 -6.73
CA GLY A 38 3.09 -1.06 -7.56
C GLY A 38 2.08 -0.92 -8.70
N MET A 39 1.80 -2.02 -9.42
CA MET A 39 0.81 -2.03 -10.50
C MET A 39 -0.61 -1.72 -9.99
N LEU A 40 -1.01 -2.32 -8.86
CA LEU A 40 -2.30 -2.00 -8.24
C LEU A 40 -2.35 -0.56 -7.73
N GLY A 41 -1.23 -0.03 -7.26
CA GLY A 41 -1.06 1.38 -6.92
C GLY A 41 -1.41 2.32 -8.06
N GLU A 42 -0.89 2.04 -9.26
CA GLU A 42 -1.18 2.85 -10.46
C GLU A 42 -2.66 2.78 -10.84
N VAL A 43 -3.31 1.62 -10.68
CA VAL A 43 -4.75 1.49 -10.88
C VAL A 43 -5.52 2.42 -9.93
N VAL A 44 -5.11 2.53 -8.66
CA VAL A 44 -5.72 3.48 -7.71
C VAL A 44 -5.49 4.92 -8.15
N TYR A 45 -4.31 5.26 -8.67
CA TYR A 45 -4.02 6.59 -9.21
C TYR A 45 -4.95 6.98 -10.36
N LEU A 46 -5.11 6.09 -11.34
CA LEU A 46 -5.98 6.32 -12.49
C LEU A 46 -7.45 6.43 -12.06
N ALA A 47 -7.92 5.52 -11.20
CA ALA A 47 -9.28 5.54 -10.68
C ALA A 47 -9.57 6.82 -9.87
N ALA A 48 -8.62 7.30 -9.09
CA ALA A 48 -8.75 8.56 -8.35
C ALA A 48 -8.98 9.74 -9.30
N GLY A 49 -8.21 9.81 -10.40
CA GLY A 49 -8.36 10.84 -11.43
C GLY A 49 -9.76 10.85 -12.05
N GLU A 50 -10.31 9.68 -12.38
CA GLU A 50 -11.65 9.54 -12.96
C GLU A 50 -12.77 10.06 -12.04
N VAL A 51 -12.61 9.93 -10.72
CA VAL A 51 -13.60 10.42 -9.75
C VAL A 51 -13.29 11.83 -9.22
N GLY A 52 -12.34 12.54 -9.83
CA GLY A 52 -11.97 13.91 -9.45
C GLY A 52 -11.21 14.01 -8.12
N LEU A 53 -10.53 12.95 -7.71
CA LEU A 53 -9.62 12.92 -6.56
C LEU A 53 -8.16 12.98 -7.03
N ARG A 54 -7.28 13.28 -6.08
CA ARG A 54 -5.83 13.15 -6.24
C ARG A 54 -5.32 11.97 -5.44
N ALA A 55 -4.26 11.37 -5.95
CA ALA A 55 -3.57 10.24 -5.33
C ALA A 55 -2.09 10.57 -5.09
N CYS A 56 -1.54 10.08 -3.97
CA CYS A 56 -0.13 10.19 -3.66
C CYS A 56 0.36 8.89 -3.00
N GLY A 57 1.30 8.23 -3.65
CA GLY A 57 2.00 7.06 -3.14
C GLY A 57 2.94 7.43 -2.01
N VAL A 58 2.89 6.66 -0.93
CA VAL A 58 3.75 6.81 0.24
C VAL A 58 4.36 5.45 0.54
N GLY A 59 5.70 5.40 0.49
CA GLY A 59 6.49 4.22 0.88
C GLY A 59 7.20 4.36 2.21
N ALA A 60 7.03 5.49 2.90
CA ALA A 60 7.67 5.77 4.19
C ALA A 60 6.60 5.90 5.28
N PHE A 61 6.49 4.89 6.11
CA PHE A 61 5.59 4.80 7.27
C PHE A 61 6.22 3.86 8.31
N ALA A 62 5.69 3.82 9.53
CA ALA A 62 6.13 2.89 10.56
C ALA A 62 5.42 1.56 10.38
N ASP A 63 6.09 0.57 9.81
CA ASP A 63 5.53 -0.74 9.44
C ASP A 63 4.79 -1.41 10.62
N ASN A 64 5.43 -1.49 11.78
CA ASN A 64 4.85 -2.13 12.97
C ASN A 64 3.60 -1.40 13.49
N GLU A 65 3.62 -0.07 13.48
CA GLU A 65 2.49 0.74 13.94
C GLU A 65 1.31 0.62 12.97
N LEU A 66 1.59 0.63 11.67
CA LEU A 66 0.56 0.47 10.64
C LEU A 66 -0.04 -0.94 10.65
N SER A 67 0.79 -1.97 10.83
CA SER A 67 0.33 -3.35 10.99
C SER A 67 -0.59 -3.52 12.19
N ALA A 68 -0.23 -2.92 13.34
CA ALA A 68 -1.04 -2.97 14.55
C ALA A 68 -2.36 -2.19 14.37
N LEU A 69 -2.30 -0.99 13.77
CA LEU A 69 -3.47 -0.16 13.51
C LEU A 69 -4.50 -0.85 12.61
N LEU A 70 -4.03 -1.59 11.60
CA LEU A 70 -4.89 -2.30 10.65
C LEU A 70 -5.20 -3.74 11.07
N GLU A 71 -4.74 -4.17 12.25
CA GLU A 71 -4.89 -5.54 12.76
C GLU A 71 -4.47 -6.60 11.72
N LEU A 72 -3.35 -6.36 11.03
CA LEU A 72 -2.90 -7.25 9.97
C LEU A 72 -2.58 -8.65 10.52
N PRO A 73 -2.90 -9.72 9.77
CA PRO A 73 -2.56 -11.08 10.17
C PRO A 73 -1.05 -11.25 10.36
N GLU A 74 -0.68 -12.18 11.23
CA GLU A 74 0.72 -12.56 11.40
C GLU A 74 1.32 -13.03 10.06
N GLY A 75 2.55 -12.60 9.77
CA GLY A 75 3.23 -12.88 8.49
C GLY A 75 2.80 -11.98 7.33
N THR A 76 1.91 -11.01 7.57
CA THR A 76 1.52 -9.98 6.59
C THR A 76 2.18 -8.64 6.91
N SER A 77 2.87 -8.07 5.93
CA SER A 77 3.59 -6.80 6.07
C SER A 77 3.01 -5.73 5.13
N PRO A 78 2.71 -4.50 5.60
CA PRO A 78 2.36 -3.39 4.72
C PRO A 78 3.59 -2.96 3.94
N VAL A 79 3.45 -2.73 2.63
CA VAL A 79 4.60 -2.42 1.75
C VAL A 79 4.45 -1.14 0.97
N TYR A 80 3.22 -0.64 0.85
CA TYR A 80 2.91 0.57 0.10
C TYR A 80 1.54 1.09 0.51
N LEU A 81 1.34 2.41 0.45
CA LEU A 81 0.00 2.99 0.56
C LEU A 81 -0.18 4.14 -0.43
N VAL A 82 -1.43 4.35 -0.85
CA VAL A 82 -1.83 5.48 -1.69
C VAL A 82 -2.82 6.32 -0.92
N ALA A 83 -2.41 7.54 -0.57
CA ALA A 83 -3.26 8.56 0.02
C ALA A 83 -4.16 9.17 -1.05
N LEU A 84 -5.43 9.37 -0.72
CA LEU A 84 -6.47 9.92 -1.59
C LEU A 84 -7.08 11.16 -0.96
N GLY A 85 -7.28 12.21 -1.75
CA GLY A 85 -7.87 13.45 -1.25
C GLY A 85 -8.23 14.43 -2.35
N LYS A 86 -8.64 15.63 -1.92
CA LYS A 86 -8.79 16.82 -2.76
C LYS A 86 -7.67 17.81 -2.42
N GLU A 87 -7.43 18.81 -3.28
CA GLU A 87 -6.49 19.89 -2.97
C GLU A 87 -6.76 20.59 -1.64
#